data_AF-A0A3B9SJH9-F1
#
_entry.id   AF-A0A3B9SJH9-F1
#
_cell.length_a   1.000
_cell.length_b   1.000
_cell.length_c   1.000
_cell.angle_alpha   90.00
_cell.angle_beta   90.00
_cell.angle_gamma   90.00
#
_symmetry.space_group_name_H-M   'P 1'
#
loop_
_entity.id
_entity.type
_entity.pdbx_description
1 polymer ?
#
loop_
_entity_poly.entity_id
_entity_poly.type
_entity_poly.pdbx_seq_one_letter_code
_entity_poly.pdbx_strand_id
1 'polypeptide(L)'
;MLFLPKNTRFMMRKLFYLLAFCVGLNSMAQTSVTFDDVFRSRAFSAKGVYGLRSMEDGLHYSRQTSEGIEKFDFATGESQGVLVADGAAIDAAGAA
;
A
#
# COMPACT_ATOMS: atom_id res chain seq x y z
N MET A 1 -30.72 45.14 -10.75
CA MET A 1 -29.60 45.75 -9.99
C MET A 1 -29.47 44.98 -8.68
N LEU A 2 -28.63 43.93 -8.65
CA LEU A 2 -28.48 43.08 -7.45
C LEU A 2 -27.54 43.77 -6.46
N PHE A 3 -28.10 44.26 -5.36
CA PHE A 3 -27.36 44.83 -4.23
C PHE A 3 -26.55 43.73 -3.54
N LEU A 4 -25.25 43.62 -3.86
CA LEU A 4 -24.35 42.82 -3.03
C LEU A 4 -24.11 43.55 -1.69
N PRO A 5 -24.34 42.88 -0.53
CA PRO A 5 -24.14 43.49 0.78
C PRO A 5 -22.66 43.84 0.99
N LYS A 6 -22.35 45.03 1.52
CA LYS A 6 -20.97 45.57 1.66
C LYS A 6 -19.98 44.61 2.35
N ASN A 7 -20.46 43.67 3.16
CA ASN A 7 -19.66 42.63 3.83
C ASN A 7 -19.06 41.57 2.89
N THR A 8 -19.63 41.38 1.69
CA THR A 8 -19.12 40.41 0.69
C THR A 8 -17.76 40.81 0.14
N ARG A 9 -17.45 42.11 0.04
CA ARG A 9 -16.12 42.57 -0.41
C ARG A 9 -15.02 42.25 0.60
N PHE A 10 -15.33 42.33 1.89
CA PHE A 10 -14.41 41.95 2.97
C PHE A 10 -14.28 40.41 3.07
N MET A 11 -15.38 39.68 2.90
CA MET A 11 -15.38 38.21 2.90
C MET A 11 -14.60 37.62 1.72
N MET A 12 -14.80 38.16 0.50
CA MET A 12 -14.08 37.75 -0.71
C MET A 12 -12.59 38.04 -0.62
N ARG A 13 -12.20 39.14 0.02
CA ARG A 13 -10.78 39.46 0.24
C ARG A 13 -10.11 38.50 1.25
N LYS A 14 -10.80 38.14 2.33
CA LYS A 14 -10.33 37.12 3.27
C LYS A 14 -10.24 35.73 2.62
N LEU A 15 -11.23 35.39 1.80
CA LEU A 15 -11.25 34.15 1.02
C LEU A 15 -10.08 34.09 0.02
N PHE A 16 -9.76 35.20 -0.63
CA PHE A 16 -8.62 35.30 -1.54
C PHE A 16 -7.28 35.11 -0.81
N TYR A 17 -7.11 35.72 0.37
CA TYR A 17 -5.93 35.49 1.19
C TYR A 17 -5.83 34.06 1.72
N LEU A 18 -6.96 33.44 2.09
CA LEU A 18 -7.01 32.04 2.51
C LEU A 18 -6.63 31.10 1.37
N LEU A 19 -7.15 31.34 0.16
CA LEU A 19 -6.82 30.54 -1.02
C LEU A 19 -5.34 30.67 -1.40
N ALA A 20 -4.80 31.90 -1.37
CA ALA A 20 -3.38 32.14 -1.62
C ALA A 20 -2.48 31.44 -0.59
N PHE A 21 -2.89 31.41 0.69
CA PHE A 21 -2.19 30.69 1.74
C PHE A 21 -2.19 29.17 1.51
N CYS A 22 -3.33 28.59 1.13
CA CYS A 22 -3.43 27.15 0.84
C CYS A 22 -2.58 26.71 -0.37
N VAL A 23 -2.45 27.55 -1.40
CA VAL A 23 -1.62 27.24 -2.58
C VAL A 23 -0.13 27.22 -2.21
N GLY A 24 0.32 28.11 -1.32
CA GLY A 24 1.72 28.15 -0.86
C GLY A 24 2.19 26.90 -0.12
N LEU A 25 1.29 26.23 0.61
CA LEU A 25 1.61 25.01 1.37
C LEU A 25 1.93 23.80 0.47
N ASN A 26 1.33 23.73 -0.73
CA ASN A 26 1.53 22.60 -1.64
C ASN A 26 2.96 22.57 -2.23
N SER A 27 3.62 23.73 -2.35
CA SER A 27 4.99 23.84 -2.86
C SER A 27 6.02 23.21 -1.90
N MET A 28 5.72 23.14 -0.61
CA MET A 28 6.61 22.58 0.42
C MET A 28 6.43 21.07 0.64
N ALA A 29 5.45 20.44 -0.03
CA ALA A 29 5.15 19.02 0.14
C ALA A 29 5.89 18.10 -0.87
N GLN A 30 6.50 18.67 -1.91
CA GLN A 30 7.20 17.90 -2.94
C GLN A 30 8.68 17.72 -2.58
N THR A 31 9.03 16.54 -2.06
CA THR A 31 10.43 16.15 -1.84
C THR A 31 11.08 15.72 -3.16
N SER A 32 12.31 16.18 -3.41
CA SER A 32 13.07 15.74 -4.59
C SER A 32 13.47 14.27 -4.46
N VAL A 33 13.28 13.49 -5.53
CA VAL A 33 13.79 12.11 -5.60
C VAL A 33 15.32 12.12 -5.64
N THR A 34 15.96 11.45 -4.70
CA THR A 34 17.42 11.33 -4.63
C THR A 34 17.91 9.99 -5.18
N PHE A 35 19.22 9.88 -5.43
CA PHE A 35 19.84 8.61 -5.82
C PHE A 35 19.69 7.54 -4.72
N ASP A 36 19.76 7.94 -3.45
CA ASP A 36 19.55 7.03 -2.31
C ASP A 36 18.13 6.44 -2.34
N ASP A 37 17.13 7.23 -2.71
CA ASP A 37 15.73 6.79 -2.81
C ASP A 37 15.51 5.68 -3.85
N VAL A 38 16.26 5.75 -4.96
CA VAL A 38 16.16 4.77 -6.04
C VAL A 38 16.94 3.51 -5.72
N PHE A 39 18.19 3.65 -5.25
CA PHE A 39 19.12 2.52 -5.19
C PHE A 39 19.27 1.91 -3.79
N ARG A 40 19.25 2.71 -2.73
CA ARG A 40 19.47 2.24 -1.36
C ARG A 40 18.16 1.94 -0.64
N SER A 41 17.30 2.95 -0.50
CA SER A 41 16.04 2.79 0.23
C SER A 41 15.00 2.02 -0.59
N ARG A 42 15.14 2.00 -1.93
CA ARG A 42 14.19 1.40 -2.85
C ARG A 42 12.77 1.91 -2.61
N ALA A 43 12.62 3.20 -2.29
CA ALA A 43 11.35 3.84 -1.95
C ALA A 43 10.27 3.63 -3.03
N PHE A 44 10.69 3.43 -4.29
CA PHE A 44 9.82 3.21 -5.45
C PHE A 44 9.81 1.76 -5.96
N SER A 45 10.43 0.81 -5.25
CA SER A 45 10.42 -0.59 -5.67
C SER A 45 9.04 -1.20 -5.45
N ALA A 46 8.51 -1.86 -6.48
CA ALA A 46 7.30 -2.65 -6.35
C ALA A 46 7.54 -3.76 -5.31
N LYS A 47 6.62 -3.89 -4.35
CA LYS A 47 6.64 -5.02 -3.41
C LYS A 47 6.13 -6.26 -4.14
N GLY A 48 7.02 -7.21 -4.39
CA GLY A 48 6.64 -8.56 -4.78
C GLY A 48 6.11 -9.35 -3.58
N VAL A 49 5.14 -10.23 -3.82
CA VAL A 49 4.75 -11.22 -2.81
C VAL A 49 5.75 -12.37 -2.90
N TYR A 50 6.69 -12.40 -1.96
CA TYR A 50 7.65 -13.50 -1.87
C TYR A 50 6.95 -14.79 -1.42
N GLY A 51 7.34 -15.93 -1.99
CA GLY A 51 6.82 -17.24 -1.58
C GLY A 51 5.40 -17.56 -2.04
N LEU A 52 4.82 -16.78 -2.98
CA LEU A 52 3.57 -17.15 -3.64
C LEU A 52 3.84 -18.19 -4.72
N ARG A 53 3.15 -19.33 -4.68
CA ARG A 53 3.24 -20.37 -5.71
C ARG A 53 1.86 -20.82 -6.15
N SER A 54 1.60 -20.78 -7.46
CA SER A 54 0.37 -21.34 -8.03
C SER A 54 0.32 -22.85 -7.83
N MET A 55 -0.86 -23.37 -7.49
CA MET A 55 -1.13 -24.79 -7.41
C MET A 55 -1.43 -25.37 -8.80
N GLU A 56 -1.29 -26.69 -8.94
CA GLU A 56 -1.48 -27.40 -10.22
C GLU A 56 -2.93 -27.32 -10.74
N ASP A 57 -3.89 -27.11 -9.85
CA ASP A 57 -5.30 -26.92 -10.21
C ASP A 57 -5.58 -25.60 -10.95
N GLY A 58 -4.64 -24.65 -10.92
CA GLY A 58 -4.79 -23.32 -11.52
C GLY A 58 -5.81 -22.41 -10.84
N LEU A 59 -6.47 -22.85 -9.77
CA LEU A 59 -7.52 -22.12 -9.05
C LEU A 59 -7.02 -21.56 -7.72
N HIS A 60 -5.94 -22.13 -7.17
CA HIS A 60 -5.41 -21.73 -5.88
C HIS A 60 -3.93 -21.35 -5.95
N TYR A 61 -3.50 -20.56 -4.97
CA TYR A 61 -2.08 -20.34 -4.67
C TYR A 61 -1.76 -20.66 -3.22
N SER A 62 -0.51 -21.02 -2.97
CA SER A 62 0.02 -21.12 -1.62
C SER A 62 0.88 -19.89 -1.29
N ARG A 63 0.90 -19.51 -0.01
CA ARG A 63 1.76 -18.46 0.52
C ARG A 63 2.16 -18.79 1.96
N GLN A 64 3.37 -18.39 2.35
CA GLN A 64 3.78 -18.44 3.75
C GLN A 64 3.07 -17.36 4.58
N THR A 65 2.53 -17.78 5.73
CA THR A 65 1.88 -16.94 6.73
C THR A 65 2.50 -17.20 8.10
N SER A 66 1.97 -16.59 9.15
CA SER A 66 2.38 -16.86 10.53
C SER A 66 2.03 -18.27 11.01
N GLU A 67 1.06 -18.94 10.37
CA GLU A 67 0.62 -20.28 10.75
C GLU A 67 1.36 -21.40 10.00
N GLY A 68 2.16 -21.03 8.98
CA GLY A 68 2.91 -21.96 8.14
C GLY A 68 2.67 -21.67 6.66
N ILE A 69 2.40 -22.71 5.85
CA ILE A 69 2.02 -22.57 4.44
C ILE A 69 0.51 -22.74 4.34
N GLU A 70 -0.18 -21.70 3.88
CA GLU A 70 -1.63 -21.70 3.66
C GLU A 70 -1.98 -21.70 2.18
N LYS A 71 -3.17 -22.24 1.87
CA LYS A 71 -3.78 -22.22 0.54
C LYS A 71 -4.83 -21.11 0.46
N PHE A 72 -4.85 -20.41 -0.66
CA PHE A 72 -5.80 -19.34 -0.94
C PHE A 72 -6.45 -19.54 -2.31
N ASP A 73 -7.70 -19.12 -2.45
CA ASP A 73 -8.42 -19.08 -3.72
C ASP A 73 -8.00 -17.84 -4.54
N PHE A 74 -7.74 -18.00 -5.84
CA PHE A 74 -7.35 -16.87 -6.70
C PHE A 74 -8.48 -15.87 -6.93
N ALA A 75 -9.73 -16.32 -6.97
CA ALA A 75 -10.88 -15.48 -7.28
C ALA A 75 -11.36 -14.68 -6.06
N THR A 76 -11.37 -15.29 -4.87
CA THR A 76 -11.86 -14.64 -3.64
C THR A 76 -10.74 -14.09 -2.76
N GLY A 77 -9.53 -14.63 -2.85
CA GLY A 77 -8.42 -14.30 -1.95
C GLY A 77 -8.59 -14.83 -0.52
N GLU A 78 -9.61 -15.65 -0.26
CA GLU A 78 -9.88 -16.23 1.05
C GLU A 78 -8.97 -17.44 1.33
N SER A 79 -8.60 -17.62 2.60
CA SER A 79 -7.84 -18.79 3.03
C SER A 79 -8.75 -20.03 2.97
N GLN A 80 -8.25 -21.06 2.31
CA GLN A 80 -8.85 -22.38 2.18
C GLN A 80 -8.19 -23.39 3.14
N GLY A 81 -7.35 -22.90 4.07
CA GLY A 81 -6.74 -23.66 5.15
C GLY A 81 -5.22 -23.83 5.05
N VAL A 82 -4.65 -24.30 6.16
CA VAL A 82 -3.21 -24.56 6.33
C VAL A 82 -2.84 -25.90 5.66
N LEU A 83 -1.87 -25.87 4.75
CA LEU A 83 -1.30 -27.04 4.09
C LEU A 83 -0.17 -27.67 4.91
N VAL A 84 0.68 -26.82 5.49
CA VAL A 84 1.81 -27.24 6.34
C VAL A 84 1.87 -26.28 7.51
N ALA A 85 1.73 -26.79 8.73
CA ALA A 85 1.86 -25.97 9.93
C ALA A 85 3.32 -25.53 10.13
N ASP A 86 3.51 -24.37 10.77
CA ASP A 86 4.84 -23.89 11.10
C ASP A 86 5.62 -24.92 11.96
N GLY A 87 6.88 -25.16 11.60
CA GLY A 87 7.72 -26.19 12.23
C GLY A 87 7.37 -27.65 11.90
N ALA A 88 6.29 -27.93 11.16
CA ALA A 88 5.91 -29.30 10.78
C ALA A 88 6.70 -29.85 9.57
N ALA A 89 7.40 -28.99 8.84
CA ALA A 89 8.25 -29.38 7.73
C ALA A 89 9.57 -29.99 8.26
N ILE A 90 9.52 -31.26 8.64
CA ILE A 90 10.70 -32.10 8.89
C ILE A 90 11.26 -32.56 7.55
N ASP A 91 12.54 -32.30 7.32
CA ASP A 91 13.26 -32.94 6.22
C ASP A 91 13.46 -34.43 6.55
N ALA A 92 13.65 -35.26 5.52
CA ALA A 92 13.92 -36.68 5.72
C ALA A 92 15.21 -36.95 6.53
N ALA A 93 16.06 -35.93 6.73
CA ALA A 93 17.29 -36.00 7.52
C ALA A 93 17.10 -35.65 9.01
N GLY A 94 15.98 -34.99 9.38
CA GLY A 94 15.69 -34.53 10.74
C GLY A 94 14.79 -35.45 11.56
N ALA A 95 14.36 -36.58 11.01
CA ALA A 95 13.66 -37.64 11.75
C ALA A 95 14.68 -38.59 12.40
N ALA A 96 15.33 -38.13 13.48
CA ALA A 96 16.19 -38.95 14.34
C ALA A 96 15.52 -39.20 15.69
#